data_AF-A0A126NIW3-F1
#
_entry.id   AF-A0A126NIW3-F1
#
_cell.length_a   1.000
_cell.length_b   1.000
_cell.length_c   1.000
_cell.angle_alpha   90.00
_cell.angle_beta   90.00
_cell.angle_gamma   90.00
#
_symmetry.space_group_name_H-M   'P 1'
#
loop_
_entity.id
_entity.type
_entity.pdbx_description
1 polymer ?
#
loop_
_entity_poly.entity_id
_entity_poly.type
_entity_poly.pdbx_seq_one_letter_code
_entity_poly.pdbx_strand_id
1 'polypeptide(L)'
;MTASFGSAAGQPVRLTNIASGQDETDAVNMGQLNSVSVQVTNTQNALSSTTSYLGGGANYNAVTNTITAPSFNFLSGASYNTVGDALADLDGRVTGLENAPGGGGSNTPGPQGEKGDVGAQGPKGDKGDPGQDGKNGSANVAAGKNIEVQTQADGSTSVSLSDQVELSDHGSIKVAKTIINGDGINAGGNRVTGVGNGSISQGSTDAVNGGQLYDMQQQWSDRWEDTTRRVGNLEREVKIQGAQSAAFASMMGAQTSGVIGEVHATAGVGFYGNKAAVAVGWKARVSERVNLSAGFSKGMGGGSMQGGIGISVNLGR
;
A
#
# COMPACT_ATOMS: atom_id res chain seq x y z
N MET A 1 15.44 40.18 -10.42
CA MET A 1 16.38 39.79 -9.35
C MET A 1 16.71 38.32 -9.55
N THR A 2 17.96 37.96 -9.80
CA THR A 2 18.40 36.56 -9.86
C THR A 2 18.97 36.15 -8.52
N ALA A 3 18.31 35.25 -7.81
CA ALA A 3 18.89 34.56 -6.66
C ALA A 3 19.73 33.39 -7.20
N SER A 4 21.03 33.36 -6.87
CA SER A 4 21.91 32.24 -7.20
C SER A 4 22.01 31.32 -5.98
N PHE A 5 21.67 30.04 -6.16
CA PHE A 5 21.84 29.01 -5.13
C PHE A 5 23.18 28.29 -5.35
N GLY A 6 24.19 28.66 -4.57
CA GLY A 6 25.50 28.00 -4.52
C GLY A 6 26.69 28.93 -4.72
N SER A 7 27.74 28.74 -3.93
CA SER A 7 29.01 29.47 -4.03
C SER A 7 30.09 28.58 -4.66
N ALA A 8 30.70 29.08 -5.74
CA ALA A 8 31.73 28.43 -6.57
C ALA A 8 31.25 27.26 -7.44
N ALA A 9 31.63 27.32 -8.73
CA ALA A 9 31.30 26.33 -9.74
C ALA A 9 31.88 24.95 -9.36
N GLY A 10 31.00 23.98 -9.09
CA GLY A 10 31.37 22.56 -9.11
C GLY A 10 30.97 21.71 -7.90
N GLN A 11 30.44 22.27 -6.82
CA GLN A 11 29.99 21.46 -5.66
C GLN A 11 28.46 21.44 -5.51
N PRO A 12 27.82 20.27 -5.39
CA PRO A 12 26.38 20.17 -5.17
C PRO A 12 25.97 20.83 -3.86
N VAL A 13 24.90 21.65 -3.89
CA VAL A 13 24.30 22.25 -2.70
C VAL A 13 22.99 21.54 -2.39
N ARG A 14 22.80 21.16 -1.13
CA ARG A 14 21.52 20.61 -0.67
C ARG A 14 20.58 21.75 -0.34
N LEU A 15 19.38 21.72 -0.91
CA LEU A 15 18.27 22.56 -0.46
C LEU A 15 17.41 21.75 0.50
N THR A 16 17.24 22.26 1.72
CA THR A 16 16.44 21.62 2.78
C THR A 16 15.23 22.46 3.12
N ASN A 17 14.21 21.84 3.73
CA ASN A 17 12.96 22.51 4.14
C ASN A 17 12.14 23.11 2.97
N ILE A 18 12.13 22.40 1.82
CA ILE A 18 11.31 22.76 0.67
C ILE A 18 9.92 22.12 0.84
N ALA A 19 8.89 22.96 0.96
CA ALA A 19 7.50 22.52 0.92
C ALA A 19 7.15 21.93 -0.46
N SER A 20 6.08 21.13 -0.56
CA SER A 20 5.66 20.58 -1.85
C SER A 20 5.23 21.69 -2.80
N GLY A 21 5.80 21.70 -4.01
CA GLY A 21 5.42 22.66 -5.06
C GLY A 21 3.94 22.54 -5.41
N GLN A 22 3.29 23.68 -5.65
CA GLN A 22 1.88 23.81 -6.01
C GLN A 22 1.71 24.33 -7.44
N ASP A 23 2.60 25.23 -7.89
CA ASP A 23 2.57 25.82 -9.23
C ASP A 23 3.57 25.13 -10.18
N GLU A 24 3.37 25.27 -11.50
CA GLU A 24 4.19 24.59 -12.53
C GLU A 24 5.69 24.93 -12.47
N THR A 25 6.02 26.12 -11.96
CA THR A 25 7.40 26.60 -11.83
C THR A 25 8.01 26.35 -10.46
N ASP A 26 7.28 25.72 -9.54
CA ASP A 26 7.78 25.41 -8.21
C ASP A 26 8.80 24.27 -8.25
N ALA A 27 9.72 24.30 -7.29
CA ALA A 27 10.63 23.18 -7.09
C ALA A 27 9.89 21.98 -6.49
N VAL A 28 10.09 20.80 -7.07
CA VAL A 28 9.62 19.54 -6.48
C VAL A 28 10.52 19.10 -5.33
N ASN A 29 9.93 18.67 -4.22
CA ASN A 29 10.68 18.08 -3.12
C ASN A 29 10.82 16.55 -3.27
N MET A 30 11.67 15.93 -2.44
CA MET A 30 11.90 14.49 -2.47
C MET A 30 10.64 13.66 -2.16
N GLY A 31 9.67 14.21 -1.42
CA GLY A 31 8.39 13.56 -1.16
C GLY A 31 7.59 13.38 -2.45
N GLN A 32 7.45 14.46 -3.23
CA GLN A 32 6.77 14.43 -4.53
C GLN A 32 7.47 13.50 -5.53
N LEU A 33 8.81 13.51 -5.57
CA LEU A 33 9.59 12.59 -6.42
C LEU A 33 9.40 11.12 -6.01
N ASN A 34 9.38 10.84 -4.70
CA ASN A 34 9.16 9.48 -4.19
C ASN A 34 7.74 8.99 -4.52
N SER A 35 6.72 9.85 -4.42
CA SER A 35 5.36 9.51 -4.84
C SER A 35 5.29 9.11 -6.32
N VAL A 36 5.99 9.83 -7.20
CA VAL A 36 6.11 9.45 -8.62
C VAL A 36 6.84 8.11 -8.77
N SER A 37 7.94 7.90 -8.04
CA SER A 37 8.68 6.62 -8.05
C SER A 37 7.81 5.42 -7.67
N VAL A 38 6.94 5.59 -6.68
CA VAL A 38 5.96 4.55 -6.26
C VAL A 38 4.95 4.30 -7.38
N GLN A 39 4.40 5.36 -7.99
CA GLN A 39 3.47 5.23 -9.10
C GLN A 39 4.09 4.46 -10.28
N VAL A 40 5.32 4.81 -10.67
CA VAL A 40 6.07 4.12 -11.74
C VAL A 40 6.25 2.64 -11.41
N THR A 41 6.65 2.30 -10.17
CA THR A 41 6.82 0.92 -9.73
C THR A 41 5.50 0.14 -9.80
N ASN A 42 4.40 0.75 -9.37
CA ASN A 42 3.07 0.14 -9.45
C ASN A 42 2.64 -0.12 -10.90
N THR A 43 2.89 0.82 -11.81
CA THR A 43 2.63 0.64 -13.25
C THR A 43 3.46 -0.50 -13.83
N GLN A 44 4.75 -0.61 -13.47
CA GLN A 44 5.62 -1.70 -13.92
C GLN A 44 5.11 -3.07 -13.45
N ASN A 45 4.68 -3.17 -12.20
CA ASN A 45 4.08 -4.39 -11.65
C ASN A 45 2.75 -4.76 -12.34
N ALA A 46 1.92 -3.76 -12.64
CA ALA A 46 0.68 -3.96 -13.38
C ALA A 46 0.96 -4.49 -14.80
N LEU A 47 1.92 -3.91 -15.52
CA LEU A 47 2.31 -4.37 -16.87
C LEU A 47 2.84 -5.81 -16.83
N SER A 48 3.70 -6.14 -15.86
CA SER A 48 4.18 -7.51 -15.66
C SER A 48 3.02 -8.49 -15.43
N SER A 49 2.05 -8.09 -14.62
CA SER A 49 0.86 -8.91 -14.32
C SER A 49 0.00 -9.10 -15.56
N THR A 50 -0.27 -8.04 -16.32
CA THR A 50 -1.00 -8.10 -17.60
C THR A 50 -0.35 -9.08 -18.58
N THR A 51 0.99 -9.08 -18.70
CA THR A 51 1.67 -10.01 -19.62
C THR A 51 1.47 -11.48 -19.24
N SER A 52 1.29 -11.80 -17.96
CA SER A 52 0.97 -13.17 -17.53
C SER A 52 -0.45 -13.61 -17.94
N TYR A 53 -1.41 -12.68 -17.97
CA TYR A 53 -2.78 -12.94 -18.43
C TYR A 53 -2.89 -13.08 -19.94
N LEU A 54 -1.96 -12.48 -20.71
CA LEU A 54 -1.92 -12.66 -22.17
C LEU A 54 -1.48 -14.08 -22.56
N GLY A 55 -0.69 -14.77 -21.72
CA GLY A 55 -0.17 -16.10 -22.03
C GLY A 55 0.84 -16.10 -23.18
N GLY A 56 1.07 -17.26 -23.81
CA GLY A 56 1.94 -17.38 -24.99
C GLY A 56 3.41 -16.96 -24.79
N GLY A 57 3.89 -16.85 -23.55
CA GLY A 57 5.24 -16.38 -23.24
C GLY A 57 5.42 -14.86 -23.31
N ALA A 58 4.33 -14.08 -23.33
CA ALA A 58 4.41 -12.63 -23.20
C ALA A 58 5.10 -12.24 -21.88
N ASN A 59 5.96 -11.22 -21.94
CA ASN A 59 6.74 -10.79 -20.78
C ASN A 59 7.07 -9.30 -20.85
N TYR A 60 6.90 -8.59 -19.74
CA TYR A 60 7.39 -7.23 -19.58
C TYR A 60 8.83 -7.23 -19.05
N ASN A 61 9.73 -6.50 -19.71
CA ASN A 61 11.11 -6.31 -19.25
C ASN A 61 11.26 -4.90 -18.66
N ALA A 62 11.37 -4.81 -17.34
CA ALA A 62 11.50 -3.55 -16.62
C ALA A 62 12.83 -2.82 -16.88
N VAL A 63 13.87 -3.51 -17.35
CA VAL A 63 15.19 -2.92 -17.66
C VAL A 63 15.16 -2.19 -19.00
N THR A 64 14.53 -2.79 -20.02
CA THR A 64 14.44 -2.21 -21.37
C THR A 64 13.15 -1.44 -21.60
N ASN A 65 12.19 -1.52 -20.66
CA ASN A 65 10.85 -0.95 -20.76
C ASN A 65 10.08 -1.42 -22.02
N THR A 66 10.21 -2.69 -22.38
CA THR A 66 9.59 -3.31 -23.56
C THR A 66 8.74 -4.53 -23.18
N ILE A 67 7.73 -4.83 -23.98
CA ILE A 67 6.92 -6.06 -23.87
C ILE A 67 7.33 -7.02 -24.99
N THR A 68 7.70 -8.24 -24.62
CA THR A 68 7.82 -9.37 -25.55
C THR A 68 6.42 -9.81 -25.95
N ALA A 69 6.13 -9.85 -27.25
CA ALA A 69 4.83 -10.29 -27.76
C ALA A 69 4.57 -11.77 -27.41
N PRO A 70 3.31 -12.17 -27.15
CA PRO A 70 2.96 -13.58 -26.99
C PRO A 70 3.21 -14.35 -28.29
N SER A 71 3.27 -15.68 -28.18
CA SER A 71 3.31 -16.62 -29.30
C SER A 71 2.24 -17.68 -29.08
N PHE A 72 1.18 -17.63 -29.88
CA PHE A 72 0.12 -18.63 -29.90
C PHE A 72 0.32 -19.56 -31.09
N ASN A 73 0.67 -20.82 -30.83
CA ASN A 73 0.91 -21.83 -31.86
C ASN A 73 -0.30 -22.76 -31.97
N PHE A 74 -0.87 -22.86 -33.17
CA PHE A 74 -2.07 -23.65 -33.42
C PHE A 74 -1.70 -25.00 -34.04
N LEU A 75 -2.53 -26.02 -33.82
CA LEU A 75 -2.34 -27.35 -34.42
C LEU A 75 -2.39 -27.36 -35.95
N SER A 76 -2.93 -26.30 -36.57
CA SER A 76 -2.91 -26.08 -38.03
C SER A 76 -1.53 -25.68 -38.57
N GLY A 77 -0.58 -25.32 -37.69
CA GLY A 77 0.72 -24.76 -38.06
C GLY A 77 0.73 -23.22 -38.16
N ALA A 78 -0.41 -22.56 -37.94
CA ALA A 78 -0.47 -21.10 -37.85
C ALA A 78 0.06 -20.60 -36.50
N SER A 79 0.70 -19.42 -36.51
CA SER A 79 1.20 -18.75 -35.31
C SER A 79 0.81 -17.28 -35.29
N TYR A 80 0.35 -16.82 -34.14
CA TYR A 80 -0.10 -15.44 -33.93
C TYR A 80 0.57 -14.81 -32.71
N ASN A 81 0.80 -13.50 -32.77
CA ASN A 81 1.47 -12.75 -31.70
C ASN A 81 0.56 -11.71 -31.01
N THR A 82 -0.74 -11.76 -31.30
CA THR A 82 -1.78 -11.01 -30.60
C THR A 82 -2.93 -11.95 -30.27
N VAL A 83 -3.69 -11.61 -29.22
CA VAL A 83 -4.92 -12.35 -28.87
C VAL A 83 -5.99 -12.16 -29.95
N GLY A 84 -6.09 -10.95 -30.51
CA GLY A 84 -7.09 -10.63 -31.53
C GLY A 84 -6.95 -11.47 -32.79
N ASP A 85 -5.73 -11.58 -33.34
CA ASP A 85 -5.50 -12.36 -34.56
C ASP A 85 -5.70 -13.86 -34.32
N ALA A 86 -5.27 -14.36 -33.16
CA ALA A 86 -5.49 -15.76 -32.77
C ALA A 86 -6.99 -16.10 -32.64
N LEU A 87 -7.77 -15.21 -32.01
CA LEU A 87 -9.21 -15.40 -31.86
C LEU A 87 -9.94 -15.26 -33.20
N ALA A 88 -9.51 -14.34 -34.08
CA ALA A 88 -10.09 -14.20 -35.41
C ALA A 88 -9.88 -15.46 -36.27
N ASP A 89 -8.72 -16.13 -36.16
CA ASP A 89 -8.49 -17.43 -36.81
C ASP A 89 -9.42 -18.52 -36.26
N LEU A 90 -9.55 -18.63 -34.93
CA LEU A 90 -10.48 -19.58 -34.30
C LEU A 90 -11.92 -19.32 -34.72
N ASP A 91 -12.35 -18.07 -34.69
CA ASP A 91 -13.70 -17.65 -35.07
C ASP A 91 -14.01 -17.99 -36.53
N GLY A 92 -13.08 -17.74 -37.45
CA GLY A 92 -13.22 -18.13 -38.85
C GLY A 92 -13.35 -19.64 -39.05
N ARG A 93 -12.57 -20.43 -38.29
CA ARG A 93 -12.66 -21.90 -38.31
C ARG A 93 -13.98 -22.43 -37.73
N VAL A 94 -14.47 -21.82 -36.65
CA VAL A 94 -15.76 -22.16 -36.04
C VAL A 94 -16.91 -21.79 -36.98
N THR A 95 -16.90 -20.59 -37.55
CA THR A 95 -17.86 -20.15 -38.57
C THR A 95 -17.87 -21.10 -39.78
N GLY A 96 -16.70 -21.56 -40.22
CA GLY A 96 -16.60 -22.58 -41.26
C GLY A 96 -17.29 -23.90 -40.89
N LEU A 97 -17.15 -24.34 -39.63
CA LEU A 97 -17.82 -25.54 -39.12
C LEU A 97 -19.33 -25.37 -38.97
N GLU A 98 -19.81 -24.19 -38.55
CA GLU A 98 -21.24 -23.89 -38.45
C GLU A 98 -21.91 -23.84 -39.82
N ASN A 99 -21.22 -23.31 -40.83
CA ASN A 99 -21.72 -23.23 -42.20
C ASN A 99 -21.63 -24.56 -42.96
N ALA A 100 -20.70 -25.43 -42.57
CA ALA A 100 -20.51 -26.74 -43.18
C ALA A 100 -20.20 -27.80 -42.11
N PRO A 101 -21.17 -28.15 -41.25
CA PRO A 101 -20.98 -29.16 -40.21
C PRO A 101 -20.67 -30.48 -40.92
N GLY A 102 -19.48 -31.04 -40.65
CA GLY A 102 -19.04 -32.31 -41.25
C GLY A 102 -20.16 -33.34 -41.19
N GLY A 103 -20.55 -33.86 -42.36
CA GLY A 103 -21.79 -34.59 -42.59
C GLY A 103 -22.06 -35.71 -41.57
N GLY A 104 -23.23 -35.62 -40.94
CA GLY A 104 -23.71 -36.62 -40.00
C GLY A 104 -25.12 -36.34 -39.50
N GLY A 105 -26.07 -36.04 -40.39
CA GLY A 105 -27.50 -35.97 -40.05
C GLY A 105 -28.22 -34.74 -40.58
N SER A 106 -29.16 -34.98 -41.49
CA SER A 106 -30.07 -34.00 -42.09
C SER A 106 -30.91 -33.28 -41.04
N ASN A 107 -30.54 -32.05 -40.68
CA ASN A 107 -31.44 -31.13 -39.98
C ASN A 107 -32.32 -30.41 -41.00
N THR A 108 -33.28 -31.12 -41.58
CA THR A 108 -34.49 -30.48 -42.10
C THR A 108 -35.48 -30.42 -40.94
N PRO A 109 -35.77 -29.24 -40.34
CA PRO A 109 -36.88 -29.12 -39.42
C PRO A 109 -38.14 -29.67 -40.10
N GLY A 110 -38.82 -30.61 -39.46
CA GLY A 110 -40.07 -31.17 -40.00
C GLY A 110 -41.09 -30.05 -40.23
N PRO A 111 -41.96 -30.18 -41.26
CA PRO A 111 -42.93 -29.14 -41.59
C PRO A 111 -43.80 -28.83 -40.36
N GLN A 112 -43.92 -27.53 -40.03
CA GLN A 112 -44.73 -27.03 -38.94
C GLN A 112 -46.20 -27.42 -39.16
N GLY A 113 -46.79 -28.08 -38.17
CA GLY A 113 -48.21 -28.46 -38.21
C GLY A 113 -49.13 -27.24 -38.33
N GLU A 114 -50.24 -27.41 -39.06
CA GLU A 114 -51.22 -26.35 -39.30
C GLU A 114 -51.75 -25.77 -37.98
N LYS A 115 -51.79 -24.44 -37.92
CA LYS A 115 -52.28 -23.69 -36.75
C LYS A 115 -53.79 -23.91 -36.63
N GLY A 116 -54.21 -24.52 -35.52
CA GLY A 116 -55.63 -24.69 -35.22
C GLY A 116 -56.37 -23.34 -35.13
N ASP A 117 -57.57 -23.31 -35.69
CA ASP A 117 -58.42 -22.11 -35.74
C ASP A 117 -58.79 -21.62 -34.33
N VAL A 118 -58.78 -20.31 -34.16
CA VAL A 118 -59.15 -19.65 -32.91
C VAL A 118 -60.67 -19.73 -32.74
N GLY A 119 -61.13 -20.36 -31.66
CA GLY A 119 -62.54 -20.41 -31.30
C GLY A 119 -63.14 -19.00 -31.16
N ALA A 120 -64.36 -18.83 -31.69
CA ALA A 120 -65.04 -17.53 -31.73
C ALA A 120 -65.19 -16.94 -30.31
N GLN A 121 -64.65 -15.72 -30.14
CA GLN A 121 -64.81 -14.95 -28.92
C GLN A 121 -66.27 -14.53 -28.76
N GLY A 122 -66.91 -14.95 -27.67
CA GLY A 122 -68.28 -14.55 -27.34
C GLY A 122 -68.40 -13.02 -27.22
N PRO A 123 -69.60 -12.45 -27.51
CA PRO A 123 -69.79 -11.01 -27.53
C PRO A 123 -69.44 -10.39 -26.18
N LYS A 124 -68.59 -9.36 -26.22
CA LYS A 124 -68.25 -8.56 -25.04
C LYS A 124 -69.51 -7.83 -24.59
N GLY A 125 -69.94 -8.09 -23.36
CA GLY A 125 -71.06 -7.36 -22.74
C GLY A 125 -70.78 -5.86 -22.70
N ASP A 126 -71.82 -5.08 -22.94
CA ASP A 126 -71.76 -3.62 -22.99
C ASP A 126 -71.15 -3.05 -21.71
N LYS A 127 -70.20 -2.13 -21.87
CA LYS A 127 -69.59 -1.42 -20.73
C LYS A 127 -70.66 -0.50 -20.16
N GLY A 128 -71.06 -0.72 -18.91
CA GLY A 128 -71.96 0.19 -18.20
C GLY A 128 -71.43 1.62 -18.22
N ASP A 129 -72.35 2.58 -18.32
CA ASP A 129 -72.04 4.00 -18.37
C ASP A 129 -71.13 4.39 -17.19
N PRO A 130 -70.00 5.10 -17.42
CA PRO A 130 -69.22 5.66 -16.33
C PRO A 130 -70.12 6.55 -15.46
N GLY A 131 -70.02 6.38 -14.14
CA GLY A 131 -70.68 7.29 -13.20
C GLY A 131 -70.26 8.73 -13.50
N GLN A 132 -71.20 9.67 -13.35
CA GLN A 132 -70.91 11.08 -13.59
C GLN A 132 -69.72 11.52 -12.73
N ASP A 133 -68.69 12.08 -13.37
CA ASP A 133 -67.55 12.65 -12.65
C ASP A 133 -68.05 13.73 -11.68
N GLY A 134 -67.55 13.69 -10.44
CA GLY A 134 -67.90 14.66 -9.41
C GLY A 134 -67.51 16.07 -9.85
N LYS A 135 -68.49 16.86 -10.30
CA LYS A 135 -68.31 18.29 -10.59
C LYS A 135 -67.89 19.01 -9.30
N ASN A 136 -66.62 19.45 -9.27
CA ASN A 136 -66.01 20.32 -8.25
C ASN A 136 -65.52 19.66 -6.95
N GLY A 137 -64.95 18.46 -7.02
CA GLY A 137 -64.11 17.95 -5.93
C GLY A 137 -62.77 18.69 -5.86
N SER A 138 -62.72 19.90 -5.30
CA SER A 138 -61.44 20.58 -5.05
C SER A 138 -60.72 19.87 -3.90
N ALA A 139 -59.79 18.97 -4.21
CA ALA A 139 -58.88 18.42 -3.21
C ALA A 139 -57.90 19.52 -2.79
N ASN A 140 -58.13 20.13 -1.63
CA ASN A 140 -57.25 21.17 -1.10
C ASN A 140 -55.98 20.50 -0.53
N VAL A 141 -54.98 20.28 -1.38
CA VAL A 141 -53.70 19.70 -0.98
C VAL A 141 -52.86 20.79 -0.33
N ALA A 142 -52.76 20.76 0.99
CA ALA A 142 -51.91 21.72 1.72
C ALA A 142 -50.43 21.33 1.54
N ALA A 143 -49.63 22.26 1.04
CA ALA A 143 -48.18 22.16 1.08
C ALA A 143 -47.68 22.14 2.54
N GLY A 144 -46.76 21.23 2.84
CA GLY A 144 -46.00 21.21 4.09
C GLY A 144 -44.56 21.65 3.84
N LYS A 145 -43.69 21.59 4.85
CA LYS A 145 -42.27 21.98 4.70
C LYS A 145 -41.55 21.28 3.54
N ASN A 146 -41.83 19.99 3.34
CA ASN A 146 -41.12 19.13 2.36
C ASN A 146 -41.92 18.89 1.07
N ILE A 147 -43.12 19.43 0.96
CA ILE A 147 -44.04 19.16 -0.15
C ILE A 147 -44.42 20.48 -0.80
N GLU A 148 -44.05 20.63 -2.06
CA GLU A 148 -44.47 21.74 -2.90
C GLU A 148 -45.70 21.34 -3.70
N VAL A 149 -46.68 22.23 -3.76
CA VAL A 149 -47.94 22.02 -4.49
C VAL A 149 -48.15 23.22 -5.38
N GLN A 150 -48.25 22.99 -6.69
CA GLN A 150 -48.50 24.03 -7.68
C GLN A 150 -49.74 23.67 -8.51
N THR A 151 -50.69 24.61 -8.61
CA THR A 151 -51.81 24.49 -9.54
C THR A 151 -51.38 25.07 -10.88
N GLN A 152 -51.44 24.25 -11.93
CA GLN A 152 -51.12 24.61 -13.30
C GLN A 152 -52.28 25.37 -13.95
N ALA A 153 -52.01 26.04 -15.07
CA ALA A 153 -53.00 26.87 -15.76
C ALA A 153 -54.20 26.08 -16.32
N ASP A 154 -54.05 24.76 -16.52
CA ASP A 154 -55.11 23.85 -16.97
C ASP A 154 -56.00 23.34 -15.81
N GLY A 155 -55.73 23.78 -14.58
CA GLY A 155 -56.43 23.35 -13.37
C GLY A 155 -55.90 22.05 -12.75
N SER A 156 -54.86 21.44 -13.32
CA SER A 156 -54.18 20.30 -12.71
C SER A 156 -53.27 20.74 -11.55
N THR A 157 -53.02 19.85 -10.60
CA THR A 157 -52.11 20.10 -9.47
C THR A 157 -50.88 19.23 -9.61
N SER A 158 -49.69 19.82 -9.61
CA SER A 158 -48.42 19.11 -9.47
C SER A 158 -47.98 19.10 -8.01
N VAL A 159 -47.50 17.95 -7.55
CA VAL A 159 -46.93 17.76 -6.21
C VAL A 159 -45.48 17.31 -6.37
N SER A 160 -44.55 18.05 -5.78
CA SER A 160 -43.12 17.76 -5.78
C SER A 160 -42.56 17.77 -4.36
N LEU A 161 -41.36 17.20 -4.19
CA LEU A 161 -40.57 17.43 -2.98
C LEU A 161 -39.89 18.79 -3.10
N SER A 162 -39.77 19.48 -1.97
CA SER A 162 -38.90 20.66 -1.86
C SER A 162 -37.43 20.26 -2.09
N ASP A 163 -36.61 21.19 -2.59
CA ASP A 163 -35.16 20.98 -2.75
C ASP A 163 -34.46 20.63 -1.43
N GLN A 164 -34.97 21.16 -0.32
CA GLN A 164 -34.54 20.83 1.04
C GLN A 164 -35.63 20.03 1.76
N VAL A 165 -35.27 18.82 2.19
CA VAL A 165 -36.13 17.96 3.00
C VAL A 165 -35.71 18.07 4.46
N GLU A 166 -36.54 18.68 5.29
CA GLU A 166 -36.36 18.76 6.74
C GLU A 166 -37.03 17.58 7.45
N LEU A 167 -36.28 16.85 8.28
CA LEU A 167 -36.82 15.81 9.15
C LEU A 167 -37.01 16.37 10.56
N SER A 168 -38.02 15.87 11.28
CA SER A 168 -38.09 16.06 12.74
C SER A 168 -37.07 15.16 13.44
N ASP A 169 -36.92 15.32 14.76
CA ASP A 169 -36.05 14.47 15.59
C ASP A 169 -36.40 12.97 15.51
N HIS A 170 -37.64 12.63 15.12
CA HIS A 170 -38.10 11.26 14.89
C HIS A 170 -38.10 10.84 13.41
N GLY A 171 -37.75 11.75 12.50
CA GLY A 171 -37.69 11.48 11.07
C GLY A 171 -36.46 10.67 10.69
N SER A 172 -36.59 9.86 9.63
CA SER A 172 -35.46 9.11 9.08
C SER A 172 -35.58 8.95 7.56
N ILE A 173 -34.44 8.98 6.87
CA ILE A 173 -34.30 8.58 5.47
C ILE A 173 -33.58 7.24 5.45
N LYS A 174 -34.22 6.23 4.85
CA LYS A 174 -33.65 4.89 4.69
C LYS A 174 -33.50 4.57 3.21
N VAL A 175 -32.26 4.33 2.78
CA VAL A 175 -31.93 3.85 1.44
C VAL A 175 -31.26 2.49 1.58
N ALA A 176 -31.99 1.42 1.23
CA ALA A 176 -31.59 0.05 1.52
C ALA A 176 -31.24 -0.16 3.01
N LYS A 177 -29.94 -0.37 3.32
CA LYS A 177 -29.44 -0.54 4.70
C LYS A 177 -28.93 0.75 5.34
N THR A 178 -28.75 1.81 4.55
CA THR A 178 -28.23 3.10 5.02
C THR A 178 -29.36 3.93 5.62
N ILE A 179 -29.12 4.52 6.79
CA ILE A 179 -30.09 5.33 7.53
C ILE A 179 -29.45 6.68 7.85
N ILE A 180 -30.20 7.77 7.63
CA ILE A 180 -29.88 9.12 8.08
C ILE A 180 -31.04 9.59 8.99
N ASN A 181 -30.74 9.93 10.24
CA ASN A 181 -31.72 10.36 11.24
C ASN A 181 -31.08 11.33 12.26
N GLY A 182 -31.79 11.64 13.34
CA GLY A 182 -31.29 12.50 14.42
C GLY A 182 -30.01 12.00 15.11
N ASP A 183 -29.66 10.72 14.97
CA ASP A 183 -28.43 10.14 15.52
C ASP A 183 -27.23 10.25 14.55
N GLY A 184 -27.44 10.71 13.31
CA GLY A 184 -26.43 10.88 12.28
C GLY A 184 -26.58 9.91 11.10
N ILE A 185 -25.45 9.43 10.58
CA ILE A 185 -25.39 8.57 9.37
C ILE A 185 -24.95 7.17 9.78
N ASN A 186 -25.79 6.17 9.52
CA ASN A 186 -25.45 4.76 9.63
C ASN A 186 -25.34 4.13 8.24
N ALA A 187 -24.14 3.72 7.84
CA ALA A 187 -23.89 3.11 6.54
C ALA A 187 -24.42 1.66 6.41
N GLY A 188 -24.91 1.05 7.50
CA GLY A 188 -25.48 -0.30 7.47
C GLY A 188 -24.47 -1.40 7.09
N GLY A 189 -23.18 -1.18 7.38
CA GLY A 189 -22.06 -2.06 7.02
C GLY A 189 -21.55 -1.90 5.58
N ASN A 190 -22.10 -0.95 4.81
CA ASN A 190 -21.62 -0.68 3.45
C ASN A 190 -20.28 0.06 3.43
N ARG A 191 -19.51 -0.12 2.35
CA ARG A 191 -18.30 0.70 2.09
C ARG A 191 -18.72 2.12 1.74
N VAL A 192 -18.10 3.10 2.40
CA VAL A 192 -18.21 4.52 2.05
C VAL A 192 -17.05 4.86 1.12
N THR A 193 -17.35 5.27 -0.11
CA THR A 193 -16.35 5.60 -1.14
C THR A 193 -16.47 7.07 -1.55
N GLY A 194 -15.44 7.63 -2.19
CA GLY A 194 -15.42 9.03 -2.57
C GLY A 194 -15.14 10.00 -1.41
N VAL A 195 -14.60 9.50 -0.28
CA VAL A 195 -14.22 10.33 0.86
C VAL A 195 -12.91 11.07 0.54
N GLY A 196 -12.98 12.40 0.46
CA GLY A 196 -11.80 13.25 0.32
C GLY A 196 -10.84 13.15 1.51
N ASN A 197 -9.67 13.79 1.42
CA ASN A 197 -8.74 13.81 2.56
C ASN A 197 -9.33 14.66 3.69
N GLY A 198 -9.55 14.05 4.87
CA GLY A 198 -9.97 14.77 6.06
C GLY A 198 -8.81 15.48 6.75
N SER A 199 -9.09 16.52 7.52
CA SER A 199 -8.07 17.17 8.35
C SER A 199 -7.59 16.23 9.47
N ILE A 200 -6.28 16.05 9.59
CA ILE A 200 -5.65 15.31 10.70
C ILE A 200 -5.04 16.33 11.68
N SER A 201 -5.91 16.92 12.50
CA SER A 201 -5.56 17.89 13.52
C SER A 201 -6.31 17.61 14.83
N GLN A 202 -5.81 18.13 15.95
CA GLN A 202 -6.49 18.01 17.23
C GLN A 202 -7.90 18.63 17.14
N GLY A 203 -8.92 17.87 17.53
CA GLY A 203 -10.32 18.32 17.48
C GLY A 203 -11.00 18.20 16.11
N SER A 204 -10.33 17.65 15.09
CA SER A 204 -10.97 17.39 13.79
C SER A 204 -12.11 16.38 13.93
N THR A 205 -13.21 16.65 13.24
CA THR A 205 -14.38 15.75 13.11
C THR A 205 -14.52 15.19 11.70
N ASP A 206 -13.50 15.42 10.85
CA ASP A 206 -13.54 14.98 9.46
C ASP A 206 -13.39 13.46 9.35
N ALA A 207 -14.07 12.88 8.38
CA ALA A 207 -13.80 11.50 7.98
C ALA A 207 -12.43 11.43 7.31
N VAL A 208 -11.58 10.50 7.77
CA VAL A 208 -10.32 10.18 7.09
C VAL A 208 -10.51 9.01 6.14
N ASN A 209 -9.77 9.01 5.04
CA ASN A 209 -9.85 7.94 4.04
C ASN A 209 -8.69 6.92 4.17
N GLY A 210 -8.79 5.85 3.39
CA GLY A 210 -7.79 4.76 3.42
C GLY A 210 -6.39 5.19 2.98
N GLY A 211 -6.25 6.18 2.10
CA GLY A 211 -4.94 6.70 1.68
C GLY A 211 -4.20 7.35 2.85
N GLN A 212 -4.90 8.16 3.64
CA GLN A 212 -4.32 8.81 4.83
C GLN A 212 -3.88 7.80 5.90
N LEU A 213 -4.67 6.75 6.13
CA LEU A 213 -4.30 5.68 7.06
C LEU A 213 -3.11 4.85 6.54
N TYR A 214 -3.06 4.59 5.23
CA TYR A 214 -1.97 3.87 4.59
C TYR A 214 -0.65 4.63 4.70
N ASP A 215 -0.65 5.95 4.47
CA ASP A 215 0.54 6.79 4.63
C ASP A 215 1.05 6.78 6.07
N MET A 216 0.14 6.85 7.05
CA MET A 216 0.50 6.71 8.46
C MET A 216 1.10 5.32 8.74
N GLN A 217 0.49 4.24 8.24
CA GLN A 217 0.99 2.88 8.43
C GLN A 217 2.41 2.71 7.88
N GLN A 218 2.71 3.26 6.70
CA GLN A 218 4.05 3.23 6.12
C GLN A 218 5.08 3.92 7.02
N GLN A 219 4.79 5.15 7.47
CA GLN A 219 5.68 5.89 8.37
C GLN A 219 5.95 5.13 9.69
N TRP A 220 4.94 4.45 10.24
CA TRP A 220 5.09 3.61 11.41
C TRP A 220 5.96 2.39 11.15
N SER A 221 5.76 1.71 10.01
CA SER A 221 6.54 0.54 9.60
C SER A 221 8.03 0.89 9.48
N ASP A 222 8.35 1.99 8.79
CA ASP A 222 9.72 2.45 8.59
C ASP A 222 10.41 2.76 9.93
N ARG A 223 9.69 3.43 10.84
CA ARG A 223 10.19 3.73 12.19
C ARG A 223 10.44 2.46 13.00
N TRP A 224 9.60 1.46 12.87
CA TRP A 224 9.76 0.18 13.56
C TRP A 224 10.96 -0.60 13.04
N GLU A 225 11.18 -0.57 11.73
CA GLU A 225 12.31 -1.22 11.10
C GLU A 225 13.64 -0.55 11.50
N ASP A 226 13.70 0.79 11.50
CA ASP A 226 14.86 1.54 12.01
C ASP A 226 15.13 1.22 13.48
N THR A 227 14.09 1.22 14.32
CA THR A 227 14.23 0.90 15.74
C THR A 227 14.77 -0.52 15.93
N THR A 228 14.25 -1.50 15.17
CA THR A 228 14.72 -2.89 15.21
C THR A 228 16.18 -3.00 14.82
N ARG A 229 16.61 -2.29 13.76
CA ARG A 229 18.03 -2.25 13.34
C ARG A 229 18.90 -1.63 14.43
N ARG A 230 18.46 -0.51 15.03
CA ARG A 230 19.21 0.19 16.10
C ARG A 230 19.35 -0.68 17.34
N VAL A 231 18.28 -1.35 17.77
CA VAL A 231 18.32 -2.29 18.91
C VAL A 231 19.23 -3.48 18.60
N GLY A 232 19.15 -4.05 17.40
CA GLY A 232 20.05 -5.14 16.99
C GLY A 232 21.52 -4.72 16.94
N ASN A 233 21.80 -3.47 16.52
CA ASN A 233 23.15 -2.91 16.55
C ASN A 233 23.65 -2.68 17.98
N LEU A 234 22.79 -2.16 18.86
CA LEU A 234 23.11 -1.95 20.27
C LEU A 234 23.39 -3.29 20.98
N GLU A 235 22.53 -4.30 20.76
CA GLU A 235 22.72 -5.64 21.33
C GLU A 235 24.07 -6.24 20.87
N ARG A 236 24.42 -6.04 19.60
CA ARG A 236 25.71 -6.49 19.06
C ARG A 236 26.89 -5.78 19.74
N GLU A 237 26.85 -4.45 19.87
CA GLU A 237 27.92 -3.67 20.48
C GLU A 237 28.09 -4.02 21.97
N VAL A 238 26.99 -4.17 22.71
CA VAL A 238 27.00 -4.60 24.11
C VAL A 238 27.66 -5.98 24.26
N LYS A 239 27.32 -6.94 23.40
CA LYS A 239 27.95 -8.26 23.41
C LYS A 239 29.44 -8.20 23.06
N ILE A 240 29.83 -7.37 22.10
CA ILE A 240 31.25 -7.17 21.74
C ILE A 240 32.03 -6.54 22.90
N GLN A 241 31.45 -5.52 23.56
CA GLN A 241 32.05 -4.88 24.73
C GLN A 241 32.22 -5.86 25.90
N GLY A 242 31.23 -6.73 26.13
CA GLY A 242 31.34 -7.82 27.11
C GLY A 242 32.49 -8.77 26.78
N ALA A 243 32.62 -9.18 25.51
CA ALA A 243 33.72 -10.04 25.07
C ALA A 243 35.09 -9.35 25.16
N GLN A 244 35.18 -8.06 24.80
CA GLN A 244 36.38 -7.24 24.93
C GLN A 244 36.82 -7.11 26.40
N SER A 245 35.86 -6.90 27.30
CA SER A 245 36.11 -6.84 28.74
C SER A 245 36.65 -8.18 29.26
N ALA A 246 36.06 -9.30 28.83
CA ALA A 246 36.57 -10.63 29.14
C ALA A 246 37.98 -10.89 28.55
N ALA A 247 38.27 -10.36 27.36
CA ALA A 247 39.58 -10.47 26.72
C ALA A 247 40.65 -9.67 27.47
N PHE A 248 40.30 -8.47 27.95
CA PHE A 248 41.17 -7.70 28.83
C PHE A 248 41.38 -8.40 30.17
N ALA A 249 40.33 -8.97 30.76
CA ALA A 249 40.45 -9.71 32.01
C ALA A 249 41.38 -10.93 31.86
N SER A 250 41.26 -11.69 30.76
CA SER A 250 42.15 -12.83 30.50
C SER A 250 43.60 -12.39 30.24
N MET A 251 43.80 -11.28 29.51
CA MET A 251 45.12 -10.68 29.30
C MET A 251 45.75 -10.19 30.62
N MET A 252 44.98 -9.50 31.47
CA MET A 252 45.47 -8.95 32.74
C MET A 252 45.67 -10.03 33.80
N GLY A 253 44.89 -11.10 33.77
CA GLY A 253 45.03 -12.28 34.64
C GLY A 253 46.19 -13.21 34.26
N ALA A 254 46.72 -13.12 33.04
CA ALA A 254 47.90 -13.87 32.63
C ALA A 254 49.11 -13.49 33.53
N GLN A 255 49.61 -14.47 34.27
CA GLN A 255 50.73 -14.31 35.20
C GLN A 255 52.00 -14.03 34.41
N THR A 256 52.63 -12.88 34.65
CA THR A 256 53.94 -12.56 34.09
C THR A 256 54.99 -12.82 35.18
N SER A 257 55.70 -13.93 35.06
CA SER A 257 56.81 -14.31 35.95
C SER A 257 58.07 -13.53 35.56
N GLY A 258 58.06 -12.21 35.79
CA GLY A 258 59.11 -11.28 35.37
C GLY A 258 59.86 -10.66 36.54
N VAL A 259 61.17 -10.41 36.33
CA VAL A 259 62.00 -9.58 37.20
C VAL A 259 61.61 -8.10 37.07
N ILE A 260 61.95 -7.27 38.07
CA ILE A 260 61.63 -5.84 38.08
C ILE A 260 62.30 -5.15 36.89
N GLY A 261 61.55 -4.34 36.14
CA GLY A 261 62.02 -3.58 34.98
C GLY A 261 61.75 -4.24 33.62
N GLU A 262 61.26 -5.48 33.57
CA GLU A 262 60.89 -6.15 32.32
C GLU A 262 59.47 -5.81 31.86
N VAL A 263 59.30 -5.74 30.53
CA VAL A 263 58.00 -5.55 29.86
C VAL A 263 57.63 -6.85 29.13
N HIS A 264 56.44 -7.37 29.42
CA HIS A 264 55.90 -8.56 28.76
C HIS A 264 54.78 -8.19 27.80
N ALA A 265 54.80 -8.77 26.60
CA ALA A 265 53.63 -8.78 25.74
C ALA A 265 52.66 -9.87 26.21
N THR A 266 51.37 -9.54 26.27
CA THR A 266 50.29 -10.44 26.67
C THR A 266 49.15 -10.34 25.67
N ALA A 267 48.48 -11.46 25.44
CA ALA A 267 47.29 -11.53 24.63
C ALA A 267 46.19 -12.26 25.41
N GLY A 268 44.95 -11.82 25.23
CA GLY A 268 43.78 -12.42 25.83
C GLY A 268 42.68 -12.58 24.80
N VAL A 269 41.90 -13.64 24.93
CA VAL A 269 40.65 -13.83 24.20
C VAL A 269 39.51 -13.78 25.19
N GLY A 270 38.39 -13.22 24.77
CA GLY A 270 37.20 -13.10 25.59
C GLY A 270 35.95 -13.42 24.79
N PHE A 271 34.98 -14.03 25.46
CA PHE A 271 33.74 -14.47 24.85
C PHE A 271 32.57 -13.95 25.70
N TYR A 272 31.52 -13.47 25.04
CA TYR A 272 30.28 -13.06 25.69
C TYR A 272 29.09 -13.37 24.77
N GLY A 273 28.22 -14.29 25.23
CA GLY A 273 27.21 -14.90 24.36
C GLY A 273 27.86 -15.56 23.14
N ASN A 274 27.44 -15.15 21.95
CA ASN A 274 27.97 -15.65 20.67
C ASN A 274 29.01 -14.72 20.02
N LYS A 275 29.60 -13.80 20.77
CA LYS A 275 30.64 -12.88 20.30
C LYS A 275 31.98 -13.16 20.98
N ALA A 276 33.05 -12.95 20.24
CA ALA A 276 34.42 -13.07 20.71
C ALA A 276 35.17 -11.76 20.50
N ALA A 277 36.21 -11.53 21.29
CA ALA A 277 37.13 -10.42 21.13
C ALA A 277 38.55 -10.85 21.47
N VAL A 278 39.51 -10.14 20.90
CA VAL A 278 40.93 -10.31 21.20
C VAL A 278 41.45 -9.02 21.82
N ALA A 279 42.24 -9.16 22.86
CA ALA A 279 43.01 -8.10 23.48
C ALA A 279 44.50 -8.40 23.35
N VAL A 280 45.30 -7.38 23.06
CA VAL A 280 46.76 -7.41 23.09
C VAL A 280 47.27 -6.23 23.89
N GLY A 281 48.33 -6.44 24.65
CA GLY A 281 48.84 -5.39 25.51
C GLY A 281 50.16 -5.75 26.16
N TRP A 282 50.66 -4.82 26.95
CA TRP A 282 51.92 -4.92 27.65
C TRP A 282 51.70 -4.82 29.15
N LYS A 283 52.49 -5.59 29.89
CA LYS A 283 52.55 -5.56 31.35
C LYS A 283 53.98 -5.27 31.78
N ALA A 284 54.17 -4.30 32.65
CA ALA A 284 55.47 -3.93 33.19
C ALA A 284 55.45 -4.04 34.72
N ARG A 285 56.44 -4.73 35.27
CA ARG A 285 56.66 -4.78 36.72
C ARG A 285 57.60 -3.66 37.13
N VAL A 286 57.02 -2.60 37.69
CA VAL A 286 57.76 -1.37 38.02
C VAL A 286 58.51 -1.50 39.35
N SER A 287 57.95 -2.23 40.30
CA SER A 287 58.60 -2.55 41.58
C SER A 287 58.16 -3.93 42.09
N GLU A 288 58.69 -4.37 43.24
CA GLU A 288 58.23 -5.59 43.90
C GLU A 288 56.71 -5.59 44.15
N ARG A 289 56.15 -4.39 44.36
CA ARG A 289 54.76 -4.17 44.76
C ARG A 289 53.89 -3.58 43.65
N VAL A 290 54.43 -2.95 42.61
CA VAL A 290 53.63 -2.23 41.60
C VAL A 290 53.76 -2.88 40.22
N ASN A 291 52.61 -3.22 39.64
CA ASN A 291 52.49 -3.66 38.25
C ASN A 291 51.60 -2.69 37.45
N LEU A 292 52.03 -2.37 36.24
CA LEU A 292 51.29 -1.58 35.28
C LEU A 292 50.91 -2.46 34.08
N SER A 293 49.70 -2.28 33.55
CA SER A 293 49.26 -2.91 32.32
C SER A 293 48.59 -1.88 31.40
N ALA A 294 48.77 -2.04 30.10
CA ALA A 294 48.06 -1.28 29.08
C ALA A 294 47.79 -2.16 27.87
N GLY A 295 46.66 -1.99 27.21
CA GLY A 295 46.37 -2.77 26.00
C GLY A 295 45.19 -2.25 25.22
N PHE A 296 44.98 -2.89 24.08
CA PHE A 296 43.88 -2.62 23.16
C PHE A 296 43.11 -3.90 22.89
N SER A 297 41.81 -3.79 22.66
CA SER A 297 40.97 -4.93 22.28
C SER A 297 40.05 -4.60 21.12
N LYS A 298 39.71 -5.62 20.34
CA LYS A 298 38.81 -5.51 19.20
C LYS A 298 37.89 -6.73 19.14
N GLY A 299 36.61 -6.48 18.89
CA GLY A 299 35.62 -7.53 18.63
C GLY A 299 35.93 -8.29 17.33
N MET A 300 35.85 -9.61 17.41
CA MET A 300 35.90 -10.49 16.23
C MET A 300 34.52 -10.47 15.58
N GLY A 301 34.39 -9.72 14.48
CA GLY A 301 33.11 -9.53 13.76
C GLY A 301 32.55 -8.11 13.79
N GLY A 302 33.37 -7.11 14.13
CA GLY A 302 33.00 -5.68 14.11
C GLY A 302 33.21 -5.01 15.47
N GLY A 303 32.75 -3.76 15.59
CA GLY A 303 32.85 -2.98 16.83
C GLY A 303 34.08 -2.10 16.91
N SER A 304 33.99 -1.09 17.78
CA SER A 304 35.06 -0.12 17.99
C SER A 304 36.26 -0.76 18.73
N MET A 305 37.48 -0.31 18.39
CA MET A 305 38.66 -0.69 19.17
C MET A 305 38.63 0.05 20.50
N GLN A 306 38.87 -0.67 21.60
CA GLN A 306 38.88 -0.11 22.95
C GLN A 306 40.29 -0.20 23.54
N GLY A 307 40.68 0.79 24.33
CA GLY A 307 41.94 0.81 25.07
C GLY A 307 41.68 0.77 26.57
N GLY A 308 42.56 0.13 27.32
CA GLY A 308 42.48 0.05 28.78
C GLY A 308 43.86 0.09 29.43
N ILE A 309 43.92 0.67 30.62
CA ILE A 309 45.13 0.74 31.46
C ILE A 309 44.74 0.22 32.86
N GLY A 310 45.61 -0.59 33.47
CA GLY A 310 45.42 -1.14 34.80
C GLY A 310 46.64 -0.93 35.68
N ILE A 311 46.43 -0.66 36.96
CA ILE A 311 47.47 -0.60 37.99
C ILE A 311 47.12 -1.62 39.06
N SER A 312 48.09 -2.44 39.45
CA SER A 312 47.95 -3.36 40.57
C SER A 312 49.05 -3.09 41.59
N VAL A 313 48.66 -2.90 42.85
CA VAL A 313 49.56 -2.68 43.97
C VAL A 313 49.41 -3.83 44.96
N ASN A 314 50.51 -4.55 45.21
CA ASN A 314 50.58 -5.59 46.21
C ASN A 314 50.86 -4.96 47.57
N LEU A 315 49.86 -5.01 48.45
CA LEU A 315 49.87 -4.39 49.78
C LEU A 315 50.41 -5.34 50.87
N GLY A 316 51.11 -6.41 50.51
CA GLY A 316 51.56 -7.44 51.45
C GLY A 316 52.24 -6.89 52.71
N ARG A 317 52.22 -7.66 53.80
CA ARG A 317 53.25 -7.51 54.84
C ARG A 317 54.58 -7.97 54.25
#